data_AF-A0A2V9CHI4-F1
#
_entry.id   AF-A0A2V9CHI4-F1
#
_cell.length_a   1.000
_cell.length_b   1.000
_cell.length_c   1.000
_cell.angle_alpha   90.00
_cell.angle_beta   90.00
_cell.angle_gamma   90.00
#
_symmetry.space_group_name_H-M   'P 1'
#
loop_
_entity.id
_entity.type
_entity.pdbx_description
1 polymer ?
#
loop_
_entity_poly.entity_id
_entity_poly.type
_entity_poly.pdbx_seq_one_letter_code
_entity_poly.pdbx_strand_id
1 'polypeptide(L)'
;MLSTSESKEVVETHRQRNLLECLQGFADCERSLLSPAEAAEVGKIDRQRNLLACETGSDRCHRAWLAPSEAEEVGSLEHRRNLLNCDTGNSFCDPLRLTASEFKQVTDMKHDRNVLACEIGDASCNPYLLSSGQMSQVAQAKRQRNLLLCEAGSTLCDRALLTPQNAKEKNGGSRLQNSRGG
;
A
#
# COMPACT_ATOMS: atom_id res chain seq x y z
N MET A 1 3.85 -47.18 37.75
CA MET A 1 3.20 -46.44 38.85
C MET A 1 4.18 -45.36 39.26
N LEU A 2 3.87 -44.09 38.99
CA LEU A 2 4.70 -42.97 39.41
C LEU A 2 4.63 -42.85 40.94
N SER A 3 5.73 -42.45 41.57
CA SER A 3 5.72 -42.03 42.95
C SER A 3 4.89 -40.74 43.13
N THR A 4 4.54 -40.43 44.37
CA THR A 4 3.79 -39.20 44.69
C THR A 4 4.61 -37.93 44.42
N SER A 5 5.94 -37.97 44.47
CA SER A 5 6.78 -36.82 44.10
C SER A 5 6.85 -36.64 42.59
N GLU A 6 7.08 -37.72 41.83
CA GLU A 6 7.15 -37.67 40.36
C GLU A 6 5.80 -37.22 39.78
N SER A 7 4.68 -37.66 40.35
CA SER A 7 3.35 -37.22 39.92
C SER A 7 3.12 -35.72 40.14
N LYS A 8 3.63 -35.15 41.25
CA LYS A 8 3.55 -33.70 41.51
C LYS A 8 4.41 -32.91 40.53
N GLU A 9 5.62 -33.37 40.25
CA GLU A 9 6.55 -32.72 39.33
C GLU A 9 5.98 -32.66 37.90
N VAL A 10 5.37 -33.74 37.43
CA VAL A 10 4.71 -33.79 36.12
C VAL A 10 3.58 -32.76 36.04
N VAL A 11 2.71 -32.68 37.07
CA VAL A 11 1.60 -31.72 37.11
C VAL A 11 2.11 -30.27 37.09
N GLU A 12 3.13 -29.95 37.89
CA GLU A 12 3.72 -28.60 37.89
C GLU A 12 4.35 -28.24 36.54
N THR A 13 5.05 -29.18 35.89
CA THR A 13 5.62 -28.98 34.55
C THR A 13 4.53 -28.71 33.52
N HIS A 14 3.43 -29.46 33.55
CA HIS A 14 2.29 -29.24 32.67
C HIS A 14 1.63 -27.87 32.91
N ARG A 15 1.47 -27.47 34.17
CA ARG A 15 0.91 -26.16 34.51
C ARG A 15 1.80 -25.02 34.01
N GLN A 16 3.12 -25.11 34.21
CA GLN A 16 4.08 -24.12 33.72
C GLN A 16 4.05 -24.00 32.20
N ARG A 17 4.00 -25.15 31.51
CA ARG A 17 3.89 -25.17 30.05
C ARG A 17 2.59 -24.52 29.57
N ASN A 18 1.45 -24.87 30.17
CA ASN A 18 0.16 -24.28 29.84
C ASN A 18 0.15 -22.76 30.05
N LEU A 19 0.74 -22.29 31.17
CA LEU A 19 0.90 -20.86 31.41
C LEU A 19 1.72 -20.19 30.32
N LEU A 20 2.87 -20.75 29.95
CA LEU A 20 3.71 -20.20 28.88
C LEU A 20 2.96 -20.15 27.54
N GLU A 21 2.19 -21.18 27.22
CA GLU A 21 1.40 -21.24 25.98
C GLU A 21 0.31 -20.15 25.97
N CYS A 22 -0.39 -19.95 27.09
CA CYS A 22 -1.35 -18.86 27.23
C CYS A 22 -0.68 -17.48 27.18
N LEU A 23 0.45 -17.32 27.87
CA LEU A 23 1.21 -16.08 27.84
C LEU A 23 1.74 -15.77 26.44
N GLN A 24 1.93 -16.76 25.57
CA GLN A 24 2.31 -16.59 24.16
C GLN A 24 1.11 -16.39 23.21
N GLY A 25 -0.11 -16.64 23.68
CA GLY A 25 -1.34 -16.44 22.93
C GLY A 25 -1.69 -17.62 22.01
N PHE A 26 -1.23 -18.83 22.32
CA PHE A 26 -1.67 -20.02 21.61
C PHE A 26 -3.13 -20.33 21.93
N ALA A 27 -3.91 -20.65 20.88
CA ALA A 27 -5.33 -20.93 21.01
C ALA A 27 -5.64 -22.19 21.83
N ASP A 28 -4.72 -23.16 21.84
CA ASP A 28 -4.90 -24.46 22.48
C ASP A 28 -4.57 -24.44 23.99
N CYS A 29 -4.20 -23.28 24.55
CA CYS A 29 -3.90 -23.20 25.97
C CYS A 29 -5.17 -23.38 26.82
N GLU A 30 -5.09 -24.18 27.88
CA GLU A 30 -6.19 -24.50 28.78
C GLU A 30 -6.38 -23.41 29.83
N ARG A 31 -7.15 -22.37 29.48
CA ARG A 31 -7.39 -21.21 30.36
C ARG A 31 -8.07 -21.59 31.69
N SER A 32 -8.81 -22.69 31.73
CA SER A 32 -9.46 -23.22 32.95
C SER A 32 -8.47 -23.78 33.98
N LEU A 33 -7.23 -24.10 33.56
CA LEU A 33 -6.18 -24.60 34.45
C LEU A 33 -5.34 -23.48 35.07
N LEU A 34 -5.59 -22.22 34.71
CA LEU A 34 -4.88 -21.08 35.27
C LEU A 34 -5.41 -20.73 36.67
N SER A 35 -4.50 -20.41 37.59
CA SER A 35 -4.87 -19.72 38.81
C SER A 35 -5.40 -18.32 38.53
N PRO A 36 -6.13 -17.70 39.47
CA PRO A 36 -6.64 -16.33 39.29
C PRO A 36 -5.54 -15.30 38.95
N ALA A 37 -4.34 -15.44 39.52
CA ALA A 37 -3.21 -14.53 39.25
C ALA A 37 -2.67 -14.72 37.83
N GLU A 38 -2.47 -15.97 37.41
CA GLU A 38 -2.04 -16.34 36.05
C GLU A 38 -3.06 -15.89 35.00
N ALA A 39 -4.35 -16.10 35.26
CA ALA A 39 -5.42 -15.65 34.37
C ALA A 39 -5.46 -14.12 34.23
N ALA A 40 -5.22 -13.38 35.31
CA ALA A 40 -5.14 -11.92 35.29
C ALA A 40 -3.93 -11.43 34.47
N GLU A 41 -2.78 -12.08 34.59
CA GLU A 41 -1.58 -11.78 33.82
C GLU A 41 -1.79 -12.06 32.32
N VAL A 42 -2.26 -13.26 31.96
CA VAL A 42 -2.59 -13.62 30.58
C VAL A 42 -3.60 -12.62 30.00
N GLY A 43 -4.65 -12.27 30.75
CA GLY A 43 -5.65 -11.29 30.32
C GLY A 43 -5.07 -9.89 30.06
N LYS A 44 -4.03 -9.48 30.79
CA LYS A 44 -3.31 -8.21 30.51
C LYS A 44 -2.56 -8.29 29.19
N ILE A 45 -1.81 -9.37 28.96
CA ILE A 45 -1.05 -9.55 27.72
C ILE A 45 -1.98 -9.65 26.51
N ASP A 46 -3.10 -10.35 26.63
CA ASP A 46 -4.08 -10.47 25.53
C ASP A 46 -4.70 -9.12 25.17
N ARG A 47 -5.00 -8.26 26.15
CA ARG A 47 -5.43 -6.88 25.88
C ARG A 47 -4.36 -6.08 25.15
N GLN A 48 -3.10 -6.18 25.57
CA GLN A 48 -1.98 -5.50 24.91
C GLN A 48 -1.78 -5.99 23.46
N ARG A 49 -1.89 -7.30 23.22
CA ARG A 49 -1.87 -7.88 21.88
C ARG A 49 -3.00 -7.38 21.01
N ASN A 50 -4.21 -7.34 21.56
CA ASN A 50 -5.38 -6.85 20.84
C ASN A 50 -5.22 -5.38 20.47
N LEU A 51 -4.76 -4.54 21.41
CA LEU A 51 -4.46 -3.13 21.14
C LEU A 51 -3.46 -2.99 19.99
N LEU A 52 -2.32 -3.68 20.07
CA LEU A 52 -1.30 -3.66 19.01
C LEU A 52 -1.86 -4.14 17.66
N ALA A 53 -2.68 -5.20 17.66
CA ALA A 53 -3.34 -5.70 16.45
C ALA A 53 -4.24 -4.62 15.83
N CYS A 54 -4.99 -3.88 16.64
CA CYS A 54 -5.86 -2.80 16.20
C CYS A 54 -5.10 -1.57 15.68
N GLU A 55 -4.04 -1.15 16.39
CA GLU A 55 -3.17 -0.04 15.98
C GLU A 55 -2.49 -0.30 14.63
N THR A 56 -2.07 -1.55 14.41
CA THR A 56 -1.39 -1.99 13.18
C THR A 56 -2.33 -2.39 12.05
N GLY A 57 -3.64 -2.51 12.31
CA GLY A 57 -4.63 -2.89 11.30
C GLY A 57 -4.66 -4.36 10.94
N SER A 58 -4.29 -5.22 11.88
CA SER A 58 -4.46 -6.65 11.75
C SER A 58 -5.94 -7.03 11.78
N ASP A 59 -6.33 -7.99 10.95
CA ASP A 59 -7.66 -8.62 10.96
C ASP A 59 -7.99 -9.36 12.28
N ARG A 60 -6.98 -9.55 13.15
CA ARG A 60 -7.15 -10.10 14.50
C ARG A 60 -7.59 -9.07 15.54
N CYS A 61 -7.79 -7.82 15.13
CA CYS A 61 -8.28 -6.76 16.01
C CYS A 61 -9.73 -7.04 16.44
N HIS A 62 -9.95 -7.15 17.74
CA HIS A 62 -11.27 -7.18 18.36
C HIS A 62 -11.58 -5.82 19.00
N ARG A 63 -12.22 -4.93 18.23
CA ARG A 63 -12.54 -3.56 18.69
C ARG A 63 -13.40 -3.51 19.96
N ALA A 64 -14.26 -4.51 20.16
CA ALA A 64 -15.11 -4.60 21.34
C ALA A 64 -14.33 -4.83 22.64
N TRP A 65 -13.05 -5.19 22.57
CA TRP A 65 -12.20 -5.46 23.74
C TRP A 65 -11.33 -4.26 24.13
N LEU A 66 -11.39 -3.16 23.37
CA LEU A 66 -10.64 -1.95 23.65
C LEU A 66 -11.33 -1.13 24.75
N ALA A 67 -10.52 -0.50 25.60
CA ALA A 67 -11.00 0.57 26.45
C ALA A 67 -11.46 1.78 25.58
N PRO A 68 -12.33 2.67 26.10
CA PRO A 68 -12.82 3.80 25.31
C PRO A 68 -11.72 4.69 24.72
N SER A 69 -10.66 4.99 25.49
CA SER A 69 -9.52 5.79 25.02
C SER A 69 -8.70 5.07 23.94
N GLU A 70 -8.48 3.77 24.10
CA GLU A 70 -7.81 2.94 23.10
C GLU A 70 -8.61 2.87 21.80
N ALA A 71 -9.94 2.76 21.90
CA ALA A 71 -10.83 2.72 20.73
C ALA A 71 -10.83 4.03 19.94
N GLU A 72 -10.72 5.18 20.62
CA GLU A 72 -10.58 6.49 20.00
C GLU A 72 -9.24 6.62 19.25
N GLU A 73 -8.13 6.25 19.89
CA GLU A 73 -6.79 6.28 19.28
C GLU A 73 -6.70 5.35 18.06
N VAL A 74 -7.17 4.11 18.21
CA VAL A 74 -7.26 3.15 17.09
C VAL A 74 -8.14 3.71 15.96
N GLY A 75 -9.25 4.37 16.28
CA GLY A 75 -10.11 5.02 15.29
C GLY A 75 -9.37 6.08 14.47
N SER A 76 -8.57 6.92 15.14
CA SER A 76 -7.70 7.91 14.48
C SER A 76 -6.65 7.25 13.58
N LEU A 77 -5.98 6.19 14.06
CA LEU A 77 -5.00 5.45 13.27
C LEU A 77 -5.61 4.77 12.05
N GLU A 78 -6.82 4.21 12.17
CA GLU A 78 -7.54 3.63 11.04
C GLU A 78 -7.94 4.68 10.01
N HIS A 79 -8.44 5.83 10.47
CA HIS A 79 -8.76 6.95 9.59
C HIS A 79 -7.53 7.41 8.80
N ARG A 80 -6.38 7.58 9.47
CA ARG A 80 -5.12 7.95 8.83
C ARG A 80 -4.66 6.92 7.80
N ARG A 81 -4.79 5.63 8.11
CA ARG A 81 -4.48 4.54 7.17
C ARG A 81 -5.40 4.57 5.96
N ASN A 82 -6.70 4.80 6.17
CA ASN A 82 -7.68 4.92 5.09
C ASN A 82 -7.34 6.10 4.16
N LEU A 83 -7.06 7.27 4.73
CA LEU A 83 -6.65 8.45 3.96
C LEU A 83 -5.40 8.14 3.12
N LEU A 84 -4.36 7.54 3.70
CA LEU A 84 -3.16 7.14 2.98
C LEU A 84 -3.46 6.16 1.83
N ASN A 85 -4.32 5.17 2.07
CA ASN A 85 -4.75 4.23 1.02
C ASN A 85 -5.43 4.98 -0.13
N CYS A 86 -6.29 5.94 0.17
CA CYS A 86 -6.97 6.75 -0.84
C CYS A 86 -6.00 7.65 -1.62
N ASP A 87 -5.11 8.35 -0.93
CA ASP A 87 -4.09 9.22 -1.55
C ASP A 87 -3.19 8.44 -2.49
N THR A 88 -2.79 7.22 -2.09
CA THR A 88 -1.93 6.33 -2.89
C THR A 88 -2.69 5.51 -3.92
N GLY A 89 -4.02 5.60 -3.98
CA GLY A 89 -4.86 4.87 -4.94
C GLY A 89 -4.89 3.36 -4.69
N ASN A 90 -4.63 2.96 -3.45
CA ASN A 90 -4.72 1.58 -3.00
C ASN A 90 -6.17 1.08 -3.01
N SER A 91 -6.38 -0.19 -3.36
CA SER A 91 -7.70 -0.82 -3.41
C SER A 91 -8.42 -0.90 -2.06
N PHE A 92 -7.69 -0.79 -0.94
CA PHE A 92 -8.24 -0.74 0.42
C PHE A 92 -8.73 0.66 0.84
N CYS A 93 -8.76 1.62 -0.07
CA CYS A 93 -9.41 2.92 0.18
C CYS A 93 -10.93 2.76 0.33
N ASP A 94 -11.47 3.26 1.44
CA ASP A 94 -12.91 3.47 1.63
C ASP A 94 -13.21 4.98 1.58
N PRO A 95 -13.76 5.50 0.46
CA PRO A 95 -14.06 6.92 0.32
C PRO A 95 -15.15 7.42 1.27
N LEU A 96 -16.02 6.53 1.78
CA LEU A 96 -17.12 6.90 2.66
C LEU A 96 -16.64 7.26 4.07
N ARG A 97 -15.41 6.87 4.40
CA ARG A 97 -14.76 7.19 5.68
C ARG A 97 -13.95 8.49 5.63
N LEU A 98 -13.94 9.20 4.50
CA LEU A 98 -13.25 10.47 4.37
C LEU A 98 -14.13 11.64 4.81
N THR A 99 -13.52 12.67 5.38
CA THR A 99 -14.16 13.98 5.49
C THR A 99 -14.31 14.61 4.10
N ALA A 100 -15.19 15.62 3.98
CA ALA A 100 -15.39 16.32 2.71
C ALA A 100 -14.10 16.95 2.16
N SER A 101 -13.25 17.50 3.04
CA SER A 101 -11.95 18.08 2.66
C SER A 101 -10.97 17.02 2.17
N GLU A 102 -10.89 15.89 2.86
CA GLU A 102 -10.02 14.77 2.46
C GLU A 102 -10.49 14.16 1.14
N PHE A 103 -11.80 13.97 0.96
CA PHE A 103 -12.35 13.46 -0.29
C PHE A 103 -11.99 14.34 -1.48
N LYS A 104 -12.10 15.68 -1.30
CA LYS A 104 -11.67 16.64 -2.32
C LYS A 104 -10.17 16.51 -2.60
N GLN A 105 -9.33 16.46 -1.57
CA GLN A 105 -7.88 16.30 -1.72
C GLN A 105 -7.52 15.01 -2.48
N VAL A 106 -8.09 13.87 -2.08
CA VAL A 106 -7.89 12.57 -2.74
C VAL A 106 -8.31 12.62 -4.21
N THR A 107 -9.43 13.29 -4.50
CA THR A 107 -9.94 13.46 -5.87
C THR A 107 -8.98 14.29 -6.72
N ASP A 108 -8.49 15.40 -6.18
CA ASP A 108 -7.50 16.27 -6.83
C ASP A 108 -6.21 15.46 -7.10
N MET A 109 -5.69 14.71 -6.11
CA MET A 109 -4.50 13.85 -6.28
C MET A 109 -4.71 12.70 -7.27
N LYS A 110 -5.91 12.13 -7.34
CA LYS A 110 -6.26 11.11 -8.34
C LYS A 110 -6.25 11.70 -9.74
N HIS A 111 -6.76 12.92 -9.90
CA HIS A 111 -6.71 13.65 -11.17
C HIS A 111 -5.27 13.96 -11.59
N ASP A 112 -4.44 14.48 -10.68
CA ASP A 112 -3.04 14.79 -10.97
C ASP A 112 -2.25 13.55 -11.41
N ARG A 113 -2.47 12.40 -10.76
CA ARG A 113 -1.88 11.12 -11.19
C ARG A 113 -2.35 10.69 -12.58
N ASN A 114 -3.64 10.90 -12.90
CA ASN A 114 -4.14 10.60 -14.23
C ASN A 114 -3.49 11.49 -15.30
N VAL A 115 -3.33 12.78 -15.03
CA VAL A 115 -2.62 13.71 -15.92
C VAL A 115 -1.20 13.23 -16.13
N LEU A 116 -0.46 12.93 -15.06
CA LEU A 116 0.91 12.42 -15.14
C LEU A 116 1.00 11.10 -15.93
N ALA A 117 0.10 10.15 -15.66
CA ALA A 117 0.02 8.89 -16.39
C ALA A 117 -0.15 9.13 -17.90
N CYS A 118 -1.05 10.05 -18.27
CA CYS A 118 -1.24 10.43 -19.67
C CYS A 118 -0.01 11.13 -20.26
N GLU A 119 0.62 12.02 -19.49
CA GLU A 119 1.82 12.72 -19.91
C GLU A 119 2.99 11.78 -20.15
N ILE A 120 3.17 10.72 -19.36
CA ILE A 120 4.25 9.74 -19.59
C ILE A 120 3.84 8.62 -20.56
N GLY A 121 2.55 8.50 -20.88
CA GLY A 121 2.01 7.48 -21.77
C GLY A 121 1.81 6.13 -21.08
N ASP A 122 1.56 6.14 -19.78
CA ASP A 122 1.23 4.96 -19.00
C ASP A 122 -0.16 4.41 -19.37
N ALA A 123 -0.33 3.09 -19.29
CA ALA A 123 -1.58 2.41 -19.65
C ALA A 123 -2.75 2.76 -18.72
N SER A 124 -2.50 3.26 -17.51
CA SER A 124 -3.52 3.73 -16.57
C SER A 124 -4.13 5.08 -16.93
N CYS A 125 -3.59 5.79 -17.94
CA CYS A 125 -4.13 7.04 -18.43
C CYS A 125 -5.60 6.88 -18.88
N ASN A 126 -6.47 7.69 -18.29
CA ASN A 126 -7.82 7.90 -18.78
C ASN A 126 -7.95 9.31 -19.39
N PRO A 127 -7.92 9.44 -20.72
CA PRO A 127 -7.96 10.75 -21.39
C PRO A 127 -9.31 11.46 -21.23
N TYR A 128 -10.39 10.74 -20.92
CA TYR A 128 -11.73 11.32 -20.75
C TYR A 128 -11.86 12.16 -19.48
N LEU A 129 -10.91 12.05 -18.55
CA LEU A 129 -10.89 12.85 -17.32
C LEU A 129 -10.08 14.14 -17.48
N LEU A 130 -9.45 14.37 -18.64
CA LEU A 130 -8.60 15.54 -18.86
C LEU A 130 -9.43 16.76 -19.30
N SER A 131 -9.06 17.93 -18.80
CA SER A 131 -9.50 19.20 -19.38
C SER A 131 -8.85 19.44 -20.76
N SER A 132 -9.38 20.40 -21.53
CA SER A 132 -8.83 20.77 -22.84
C SER A 132 -7.36 21.24 -22.78
N GLY A 133 -7.01 22.00 -21.74
CA GLY A 133 -5.63 22.42 -21.49
C GLY A 133 -4.71 21.23 -21.22
N GLN A 134 -5.16 20.31 -20.36
CA GLN A 134 -4.39 19.10 -20.04
C GLN A 134 -4.23 18.17 -21.24
N MET A 135 -5.26 18.03 -22.10
CA MET A 135 -5.13 17.27 -23.35
C MET A 135 -4.05 17.85 -24.28
N SER A 136 -3.97 19.19 -24.35
CA SER A 136 -2.95 19.88 -25.16
C SER A 136 -1.53 19.65 -24.60
N GLN A 137 -1.38 19.71 -23.28
CA GLN A 137 -0.14 19.40 -22.55
C GLN A 137 0.30 17.94 -22.79
N VAL A 138 -0.61 16.98 -22.61
CA VAL A 138 -0.37 15.55 -22.87
C VAL A 138 0.02 15.31 -24.34
N ALA A 139 -0.65 15.98 -25.28
CA ALA A 139 -0.31 15.86 -26.71
C ALA A 139 1.09 16.41 -27.01
N GLN A 140 1.51 17.49 -26.35
CA GLN A 140 2.88 18.01 -26.45
C GLN A 140 3.89 17.02 -25.89
N ALA A 141 3.66 16.48 -24.69
CA ALA A 141 4.52 15.47 -24.09
C ALA A 141 4.65 14.24 -25.00
N LYS A 142 3.53 13.79 -25.60
CA LYS A 142 3.52 12.66 -26.55
C LYS A 142 4.39 12.94 -27.77
N ARG A 143 4.30 14.15 -28.35
CA ARG A 143 5.17 14.56 -29.47
C ARG A 143 6.64 14.58 -29.09
N GLN A 144 6.98 15.08 -27.90
CA GLN A 144 8.36 15.09 -27.40
C GLN A 144 8.92 13.68 -27.23
N ARG A 145 8.18 12.76 -26.61
CA ARG A 145 8.61 11.34 -26.49
C ARG A 145 8.77 10.68 -27.86
N ASN A 146 7.83 10.92 -28.78
CA ASN A 146 7.93 10.39 -30.13
C ASN A 146 9.18 10.92 -30.87
N LEU A 147 9.51 12.20 -30.72
CA LEU A 147 10.74 12.77 -31.26
C LEU A 147 11.98 12.02 -30.75
N LEU A 148 12.09 11.82 -29.44
CA LEU A 148 13.21 11.08 -28.82
C LEU A 148 13.30 9.65 -29.36
N LEU A 149 12.17 8.95 -29.53
CA LEU A 149 12.14 7.62 -30.15
C LEU A 149 12.67 7.66 -31.59
N CYS A 150 12.28 8.69 -32.35
CA CYS A 150 12.73 8.86 -33.72
C CYS A 150 14.23 9.16 -33.81
N GLU A 151 14.76 10.02 -32.94
CA GLU A 151 16.19 10.33 -32.83
C GLU A 151 17.00 9.09 -32.45
N ALA A 152 16.50 8.27 -31.54
CA ALA A 152 17.10 7.00 -31.15
C ALA A 152 16.98 5.89 -32.21
N GLY A 153 16.32 6.14 -33.35
CA GLY A 153 16.10 5.14 -34.40
C GLY A 153 15.15 4.00 -34.00
N SER A 154 14.34 4.20 -32.96
CA SER A 154 13.40 3.20 -32.47
C SER A 154 12.33 2.86 -33.51
N THR A 155 11.93 1.59 -33.57
CA THR A 155 10.80 1.11 -34.39
C THR A 155 9.44 1.62 -33.89
N LEU A 156 9.37 2.10 -32.65
CA LEU A 156 8.18 2.71 -32.05
C LEU A 156 8.00 4.19 -32.44
N CYS A 157 8.94 4.76 -33.21
CA CYS A 157 8.81 6.10 -33.77
C CYS A 157 7.65 6.17 -34.78
N ASP A 158 6.66 7.00 -34.49
CA ASP A 158 5.64 7.39 -35.45
C ASP A 158 6.06 8.65 -36.20
N ARG A 159 6.51 8.47 -37.44
CA ARG A 159 6.96 9.59 -38.28
C ARG A 159 5.84 10.56 -38.67
N ALA A 160 4.57 10.12 -38.62
CA ALA A 160 3.43 10.99 -38.91
C ALA A 160 3.21 12.04 -37.82
N LEU A 161 3.71 11.81 -36.60
CA LEU A 161 3.63 12.75 -35.48
C LEU A 161 4.80 13.74 -35.41
N LEU A 162 5.73 13.71 -36.36
CA LEU A 162 6.82 14.67 -36.44
C LEU A 162 6.34 15.98 -37.08
N THR A 163 6.76 17.11 -36.51
CA THR A 163 6.57 18.41 -37.15
C THR A 163 7.53 18.53 -38.36
N PRO A 164 7.20 19.37 -39.36
CA PRO A 164 8.07 19.59 -40.52
C PRO A 164 9.48 20.08 -40.17
N GLN A 165 9.66 20.72 -39.02
CA GLN A 165 10.95 21.20 -38.52
C GLN A 165 11.81 20.03 -38.02
N ASN A 166 11.24 19.12 -37.24
CA ASN A 166 11.94 17.97 -36.67
C ASN A 166 12.19 16.85 -37.71
N ALA A 167 11.35 16.77 -38.75
CA ALA A 167 11.55 15.83 -39.84
C ALA A 167 12.79 16.14 -40.71
N LYS A 168 13.21 17.41 -40.78
CA LYS A 168 14.36 17.86 -41.58
C LYS A 168 15.70 17.51 -40.95
N GLU A 169 15.80 17.48 -39.62
CA GLU A 169 17.03 17.14 -38.89
C GLU A 169 17.51 15.71 -39.19
N LYS A 170 16.58 14.77 -39.48
CA LYS A 170 16.91 13.39 -39.87
C LYS A 170 17.54 13.25 -41.25
N ASN A 171 17.15 14.09 -42.22
CA ASN A 171 17.71 14.03 -43.58
C ASN A 171 19.14 14.59 -43.68
N GLY A 172 19.58 15.36 -42.68
CA GLY A 172 20.97 15.84 -42.57
C GLY A 172 21.92 14.79 -41.97
N GLY A 173 21.44 13.95 -41.04
CA GLY A 173 22.27 12.98 -40.33
C GLY A 173 22.61 11.69 -41.10
N SER A 174 21.71 11.19 -41.95
CA SER A 174 21.98 9.99 -42.76
C SER A 174 22.94 10.21 -43.94
N ARG A 175 23.29 11.47 -44.27
CA ARG A 175 24.23 11.77 -45.36
C ARG A 175 25.71 11.68 -44.96
N LEU A 176 26.03 11.60 -43.66
CA LEU A 176 27.42 11.67 -43.18
C LEU A 176 28.07 10.31 -42.90
N GLN A 177 27.35 9.18 -43.03
CA GLN A 177 27.91 7.86 -42.75
C GLN A 177 28.33 7.06 -44.00
N ASN A 178 28.18 7.60 -45.22
CA ASN A 178 28.51 6.88 -46.46
C ASN A 178 29.74 7.40 -47.21
N SER A 179 30.63 8.15 -46.56
CA SER A 179 31.82 8.76 -47.18
C SER A 179 33.13 8.39 -46.49
N ARG A 180 33.33 7.11 -46.15
CA ARG A 180 34.65 6.54 -45.83
C ARG A 180 34.73 5.09 -46.32
N GLY A 181 35.13 4.95 -47.58
CA GLY A 181 35.33 3.66 -48.25
C GLY A 181 35.87 3.90 -49.65
N GLY A 182 37.15 4.26 -49.73
CA GLY A 182 37.94 4.45 -50.94
C GLY A 182 39.40 4.49 -50.55
#